data_AF-S8CZ41-F1
#
_entry.id   AF-S8CZ41-F1
#
_cell.length_a   1.000
_cell.length_b   1.000
_cell.length_c   1.000
_cell.angle_alpha   90.00
_cell.angle_beta   90.00
_cell.angle_gamma   90.00
#
_symmetry.space_group_name_H-M   'P 1'
#
loop_
_entity.id
_entity.type
_entity.pdbx_description
1 polymer ?
#
loop_
_entity_poly.entity_id
_entity_poly.type
_entity_poly.pdbx_seq_one_letter_code
_entity_poly.pdbx_strand_id
1 'polypeptide(L)'
;RQQDVRATEIDKVDMHSSFRPGDVVKALVLSLGDARAYYLSTAKNELGVVCADSAAGAAMVPVSSTEMRCPKTGQVELRKVAMGGG
;
A
#
# COMPACT_ATOMS: atom_id res chain seq x y z
N ARG A 1 6.62 -7.53 -6.44
CA ARG A 1 8.07 -7.74 -6.25
C ARG A 1 8.54 -6.85 -5.09
N GLN A 2 9.37 -7.34 -4.18
CA GLN A 2 9.70 -6.64 -2.92
C GLN A 2 10.44 -5.31 -3.14
N GLN A 3 11.33 -5.27 -4.14
CA GLN A 3 12.18 -4.11 -4.43
C GLN A 3 11.48 -2.88 -4.97
N ASP A 4 10.22 -2.99 -5.40
CA ASP A 4 9.49 -1.89 -6.00
C ASP A 4 8.50 -1.24 -5.00
N VAL A 5 8.52 -1.65 -3.73
CA VAL A 5 7.51 -1.25 -2.71
C VAL A 5 7.91 0.02 -1.95
N ARG A 6 9.20 0.21 -1.64
CA ARG A 6 9.74 1.36 -0.88
C ARG A 6 11.03 1.88 -1.52
N ALA A 7 11.28 3.18 -1.44
CA ALA A 7 12.52 3.79 -1.93
C ALA A 7 13.75 3.50 -1.04
N THR A 8 13.53 3.18 0.24
CA THR A 8 14.57 2.84 1.22
C THR A 8 14.20 1.57 1.97
N GLU A 9 15.20 0.86 2.49
CA GLU A 9 15.06 -0.41 3.24
C GLU A 9 14.33 -1.54 2.48
N ILE A 10 14.67 -1.69 1.20
CA ILE A 10 14.10 -2.69 0.28
C ILE A 10 14.12 -4.12 0.88
N ASP A 11 15.22 -4.50 1.54
CA ASP A 11 15.41 -5.84 2.09
C ASP A 11 14.52 -6.14 3.30
N LYS A 12 13.92 -5.10 3.92
CA LYS A 12 13.03 -5.22 5.08
C LYS A 12 11.55 -5.13 4.71
N VAL A 13 11.22 -5.00 3.42
CA VAL A 13 9.83 -4.91 2.98
C VAL A 13 9.14 -6.26 3.18
N ASP A 14 8.28 -6.35 4.18
CA ASP A 14 7.32 -7.45 4.24
C ASP A 14 6.09 -7.09 3.39
N MET A 15 5.84 -7.92 2.37
CA MET A 15 4.72 -7.75 1.45
C MET A 15 3.37 -7.86 2.15
N HIS A 16 3.26 -8.74 3.14
CA HIS A 16 2.01 -9.00 3.84
C HIS A 16 1.61 -7.84 4.77
N SER A 17 2.59 -7.08 5.25
CA SER A 17 2.37 -5.83 5.99
C SER A 17 2.31 -4.59 5.10
N SER A 18 2.48 -4.74 3.78
CA SER A 18 2.40 -3.63 2.83
C SER A 18 1.07 -3.59 2.08
N PHE A 19 0.55 -4.74 1.66
CA PHE A 19 -0.68 -4.85 0.88
C PHE A 19 -1.51 -6.05 1.33
N ARG A 20 -2.83 -5.92 1.27
CA ARG A 20 -3.76 -7.01 1.52
C ARG A 20 -4.72 -7.20 0.34
N PRO A 21 -5.29 -8.41 0.17
CA PRO A 21 -6.36 -8.62 -0.80
C PRO A 21 -7.53 -7.66 -0.53
N GLY A 22 -8.05 -7.04 -1.60
CA GLY A 22 -9.10 -6.03 -1.51
C GLY A 22 -8.61 -4.58 -1.50
N ASP A 23 -7.31 -4.36 -1.34
CA ASP A 23 -6.74 -3.01 -1.34
C ASP A 23 -6.79 -2.36 -2.71
N VAL A 24 -7.15 -1.08 -2.74
CA VAL A 24 -6.95 -0.24 -3.91
C VAL A 24 -5.59 0.43 -3.79
N VAL A 25 -4.70 0.12 -4.72
CA VAL A 25 -3.30 0.58 -4.70
C VAL A 25 -3.04 1.50 -5.89
N LYS A 26 -2.56 2.71 -5.61
CA LYS A 26 -2.02 3.64 -6.61
C LYS A 26 -0.55 3.29 -6.85
N ALA A 27 -0.20 2.96 -8.09
CA ALA A 27 1.16 2.59 -8.48
C ALA A 27 1.57 3.24 -9.80
N LEU A 28 2.88 3.29 -10.05
CA LEU A 28 3.47 3.73 -11.32
C LEU A 28 3.77 2.52 -12.20
N VAL A 29 3.35 2.55 -13.47
CA VAL A 29 3.74 1.53 -14.45
C VAL A 29 5.19 1.79 -14.86
N LEU A 30 6.09 0.87 -14.53
CA LEU A 30 7.49 0.92 -14.94
C LEU A 30 7.65 0.42 -16.38
N SER A 31 7.00 -0.69 -16.71
CA SER A 31 6.98 -1.25 -18.06
C SER A 31 5.78 -2.17 -18.26
N LEU A 32 5.46 -2.45 -19.52
CA LEU A 32 4.36 -3.34 -19.90
C LEU A 32 4.59 -4.79 -19.48
N GLY A 33 5.84 -5.15 -19.18
CA GLY A 33 6.24 -6.49 -18.79
C GLY A 33 6.08 -7.53 -19.87
N ASP A 34 5.36 -8.60 -19.58
CA ASP A 34 5.12 -9.71 -20.49
C ASP A 34 3.63 -9.85 -20.83
N ALA A 35 3.25 -10.90 -21.56
CA ALA A 35 1.87 -11.15 -21.96
C ALA A 35 0.89 -11.36 -20.79
N ARG A 36 1.37 -11.46 -19.54
CA ARG A 36 0.58 -11.82 -18.36
C ARG A 36 0.54 -10.75 -17.29
N ALA A 37 1.53 -9.86 -17.21
CA ALA A 37 1.60 -8.86 -16.15
C ALA A 37 2.41 -7.61 -16.50
N TYR A 38 1.92 -6.47 -15.99
CA TYR A 38 2.64 -5.20 -15.94
C TYR A 38 3.63 -5.16 -14.78
N TYR A 39 4.75 -4.46 -14.97
CA TYR A 39 5.66 -4.14 -13.86
C TYR A 39 5.27 -2.80 -13.25
N LEU A 40 4.92 -2.82 -11.96
CA LEU A 40 4.44 -1.67 -11.21
C LEU A 40 5.37 -1.33 -10.04
N SER A 41 5.40 -0.06 -9.64
CA SER A 41 6.15 0.42 -8.47
C SER A 41 5.30 1.32 -7.56
N THR A 42 5.49 1.19 -6.25
CA THR A 42 4.95 2.08 -5.21
C THR A 42 6.06 2.73 -4.39
N ALA A 43 7.29 2.79 -4.91
CA ALA A 43 8.46 3.23 -4.15
C ALA A 43 8.36 4.70 -3.68
N LYS A 44 7.58 5.54 -4.37
CA LYS A 44 7.34 6.94 -4.01
C LYS A 44 6.38 7.07 -2.80
N ASN A 45 6.46 8.20 -2.10
CA ASN A 45 5.61 8.47 -0.93
C ASN A 45 4.12 8.60 -1.30
N GLU A 46 3.82 9.21 -2.44
CA GLU A 46 2.46 9.41 -2.97
C GLU A 46 1.84 8.14 -3.61
N LEU A 47 2.57 7.03 -3.62
CA LEU A 47 2.16 5.75 -4.19
C LEU A 47 2.01 4.70 -3.09
N GLY A 48 1.02 3.83 -3.20
CA GLY A 48 0.63 2.90 -2.14
C GLY A 48 -0.88 2.72 -2.06
N VAL A 49 -1.33 2.11 -0.97
CA VAL A 49 -2.75 1.91 -0.63
C VAL A 49 -3.43 3.26 -0.49
N VAL A 50 -4.51 3.47 -1.25
CA VAL A 50 -5.37 4.68 -1.20
C VAL A 50 -6.72 4.38 -0.55
N CYS A 51 -7.20 3.14 -0.65
CA CYS A 51 -8.42 2.68 0.00
C CYS A 51 -8.23 1.25 0.51
N ALA A 52 -8.75 0.99 1.71
CA ALA A 52 -8.75 -0.31 2.34
C ALA A 52 -9.95 -0.43 3.28
N ASP A 53 -10.52 -1.63 3.37
CA ASP A 53 -11.54 -1.95 4.35
C ASP A 53 -10.93 -2.76 5.50
N SER A 54 -11.39 -2.48 6.72
CA SER A 54 -11.03 -3.28 7.89
C SER A 54 -11.86 -4.58 7.92
N ALA A 55 -11.41 -5.55 8.71
CA ALA A 55 -12.18 -6.77 8.97
C ALA A 55 -13.58 -6.50 9.58
N ALA A 56 -13.82 -5.32 10.15
CA ALA A 56 -15.11 -4.89 10.66
C ALA A 56 -16.01 -4.22 9.59
N GLY A 57 -15.63 -4.30 8.30
CA GLY A 57 -16.40 -3.75 7.18
C GLY A 57 -16.47 -2.22 7.21
N ALA A 58 -15.38 -1.56 7.58
CA ALA A 58 -15.30 -0.10 7.59
C ALA A 58 -14.07 0.37 6.82
N ALA A 59 -14.27 1.40 5.99
CA ALA A 59 -13.17 2.06 5.30
C ALA A 59 -12.15 2.58 6.32
N MET A 60 -10.90 2.15 6.16
CA MET A 60 -9.80 2.54 7.04
C MET A 60 -9.34 3.95 6.71
N VAL A 61 -8.88 4.67 7.73
CA VAL A 61 -8.30 5.99 7.58
C VAL A 61 -6.76 5.91 7.62
N PRO A 62 -6.04 6.62 6.75
CA PRO A 62 -4.59 6.67 6.81
C PRO A 62 -4.13 7.40 8.08
N VAL A 63 -3.15 6.83 8.78
CA VAL A 63 -2.55 7.43 10.00
C VAL A 63 -1.12 7.87 9.72
N SER A 64 -0.36 7.03 9.03
CA SER A 64 1.02 7.32 8.62
C SER A 64 1.31 6.63 7.29
N SER A 65 2.51 6.84 6.73
CA SER A 65 2.94 6.16 5.49
C SER A 65 2.99 4.63 5.60
N THR A 66 2.90 4.10 6.82
CA THR A 66 2.97 2.66 7.11
C THR A 66 1.74 2.10 7.82
N GLU A 67 0.76 2.94 8.18
CA GLU A 67 -0.35 2.54 9.04
C GLU A 67 -1.69 3.12 8.59
N MET A 68 -2.72 2.26 8.63
CA MET A 68 -4.11 2.67 8.55
C MET A 68 -4.85 2.26 9.82
N ARG A 69 -5.89 3.00 10.21
CA ARG A 69 -6.70 2.72 11.40
C ARG A 69 -8.15 2.51 11.02
N CYS A 70 -8.78 1.51 11.62
CA CYS A 70 -10.22 1.35 11.54
C CYS A 70 -10.92 2.38 12.44
N PRO A 71 -11.80 3.25 11.91
CA PRO A 71 -12.50 4.24 12.71
C PRO A 71 -13.53 3.64 13.68
N LYS A 72 -14.04 2.42 13.40
CA LYS A 72 -15.02 1.75 14.26
C LYS A 72 -14.39 1.04 15.46
N THR A 73 -13.28 0.34 15.26
CA THR A 73 -12.66 -0.52 16.28
C THR A 73 -11.40 0.08 16.88
N GLY A 74 -10.84 1.13 16.26
CA GLY A 74 -9.55 1.70 16.64
C GLY A 74 -8.34 0.85 16.28
N GLN A 75 -8.53 -0.35 15.71
CA GLN A 75 -7.43 -1.23 15.32
C GLN A 75 -6.56 -0.59 14.25
N VAL A 76 -5.24 -0.71 14.41
CA VAL A 76 -4.24 -0.25 13.45
C VAL A 76 -3.75 -1.44 12.63
N GLU A 77 -3.71 -1.30 11.32
CA GLU A 77 -3.16 -2.28 10.39
C GLU A 77 -2.00 -1.65 9.62
N LEU A 78 -0.92 -2.42 9.46
CA LEU A 78 0.21 -2.02 8.64
C LEU A 78 -0.16 -2.12 7.15
N ARG A 79 0.13 -1.05 6.40
CA ARG A 79 -0.02 -0.94 4.94
C ARG A 79 1.02 0.02 4.38
N LYS A 80 1.44 -0.12 3.12
CA LYS A 80 2.21 0.93 2.41
C LYS A 80 1.22 2.00 1.95
N VAL A 81 0.97 3.00 2.77
CA VAL A 81 -0.05 4.02 2.50
C VAL A 81 0.49 5.07 1.53
N ALA A 82 -0.33 5.44 0.56
CA ALA A 82 -0.06 6.61 -0.29
C ALA A 82 -0.33 7.88 0.52
N MET A 83 0.72 8.62 0.86
CA MET A 83 0.58 9.91 1.53
C MET A 83 0.59 11.00 0.47
N GLY A 84 -0.58 11.56 0.19
CA GLY A 84 -0.68 12.80 -0.58
C GLY A 84 -0.33 13.98 0.32
N GLY A 85 0.63 14.80 -0.09
CA GLY A 85 0.57 16.21 0.30
C GLY A 85 -0.74 16.78 -0.24
N GLY A 86 -1.42 17.59 0.58
CA GLY A 86 -2.66 18.27 0.20
C GLY A 86 -2.51 19.12 -1.06
#